data_AF-A0A7W6TQ30-F1
#
_entry.id   AF-A0A7W6TQ30-F1
#
_cell.length_a   1.000
_cell.length_b   1.000
_cell.length_c   1.000
_cell.angle_alpha   90.00
_cell.angle_beta   90.00
_cell.angle_gamma   90.00
#
_symmetry.space_group_name_H-M   'P 1'
#
loop_
_entity.id
_entity.type
_entity.pdbx_description
1 polymer ?
#
loop_
_entity_poly.entity_id
_entity_poly.type
_entity_poly.pdbx_seq_one_letter_code
_entity_poly.pdbx_strand_id
1 'polypeptide(L)'
;MGSIVGWVHIYLPGVFENRPPPNYVNGSIWTIPYELKCYAVIAALGIAGLTKKPGLFTSLAILAMLAFSAKGVTSPSYGVSHGEMILPFMFGVAIYLVRNMLPFSLALFVLSFTLSLVLFSCNSMSYLEAPFVAYSTIYIWGYSTQRECDGCAVPIIHTVSTFTASHSNRRRSNCFQAGASGC
;
A
#
# COMPACT_ATOMS: atom_id res chain seq x y z
N MET A 1 -7.65 13.81 -29.33
CA MET A 1 -7.61 14.90 -28.33
C MET A 1 -8.29 14.55 -26.99
N GLY A 2 -9.03 13.44 -26.84
CA GLY A 2 -9.73 13.10 -25.58
C GLY A 2 -8.94 12.30 -24.53
N SER A 3 -7.87 11.60 -24.92
CA SER A 3 -7.19 10.62 -24.06
C SER A 3 -6.34 11.23 -22.92
N ILE A 4 -5.97 12.52 -23.02
CA ILE A 4 -5.16 13.21 -22.00
C ILE A 4 -6.02 13.79 -20.85
N VAL A 5 -7.34 13.86 -21.01
CA VAL A 5 -8.26 14.51 -20.06
C VAL A 5 -8.98 13.49 -19.16
N GLY A 6 -8.45 12.26 -19.03
CA GLY A 6 -9.04 11.22 -18.19
C GLY A 6 -10.28 10.54 -18.77
N TRP A 7 -10.59 10.78 -20.05
CA TRP A 7 -11.63 10.05 -20.78
C TRP A 7 -11.05 8.75 -21.32
N VAL A 8 -11.20 7.71 -20.52
CA VAL A 8 -10.81 6.35 -20.85
C VAL A 8 -11.89 5.72 -21.74
N HIS A 9 -11.51 5.25 -22.93
CA HIS A 9 -12.39 4.48 -23.81
C HIS A 9 -12.09 2.98 -23.63
N ILE A 10 -13.06 2.25 -23.08
CA ILE A 10 -12.95 0.80 -22.80
C ILE A 10 -13.31 -0.02 -24.05
N TYR A 11 -13.85 0.64 -25.09
CA TYR A 11 -14.29 -0.01 -26.32
C TYR A 11 -13.47 0.45 -27.52
N LEU A 12 -12.85 -0.49 -28.23
CA LEU A 12 -12.10 -0.20 -29.46
C LEU A 12 -12.73 -0.95 -30.65
N PRO A 13 -13.46 -0.26 -31.53
CA PRO A 13 -14.08 -0.88 -32.69
C PRO A 13 -13.01 -1.32 -33.72
N GLY A 14 -13.24 -2.45 -34.40
CA GLY A 14 -12.40 -2.93 -35.50
C GLY A 14 -11.26 -3.90 -35.15
N VAL A 15 -10.81 -3.99 -33.89
CA VAL A 15 -9.68 -4.89 -33.50
C VAL A 15 -10.10 -6.04 -32.59
N PHE A 16 -11.15 -5.85 -31.77
CA PHE A 16 -11.57 -6.83 -30.75
C PHE A 16 -13.03 -7.30 -30.91
N GLU A 17 -13.56 -7.29 -32.13
CA GLU A 17 -14.95 -7.69 -32.42
C GLU A 17 -15.20 -9.19 -32.20
N ASN A 18 -14.17 -10.03 -32.39
CA ASN A 18 -14.26 -11.49 -32.31
C ASN A 18 -14.04 -12.07 -30.90
N ARG A 19 -13.90 -11.23 -29.86
CA ARG A 19 -13.64 -11.69 -28.47
C ARG A 19 -14.90 -11.45 -27.61
N PRO A 20 -15.45 -12.44 -26.87
CA PRO A 20 -16.55 -12.20 -25.94
C PRO A 20 -16.03 -11.65 -24.60
N PRO A 21 -16.52 -10.51 -24.06
CA PRO A 21 -17.47 -9.56 -24.65
C PRO A 21 -16.85 -8.66 -25.75
N PRO A 22 -17.58 -8.41 -26.85
CA PRO A 22 -17.04 -7.75 -28.05
C PRO A 22 -16.62 -6.31 -27.77
N ASN A 23 -15.52 -5.90 -28.41
CA ASN A 23 -14.91 -4.57 -28.30
C ASN A 23 -14.36 -4.22 -26.92
N TYR A 24 -14.48 -5.06 -25.90
CA TYR A 24 -14.01 -4.77 -24.54
C TYR A 24 -12.48 -4.90 -24.47
N VAL A 25 -11.80 -3.78 -24.24
CA VAL A 25 -10.35 -3.71 -24.07
C VAL A 25 -10.01 -3.58 -22.59
N ASN A 26 -9.06 -4.39 -22.13
CA ASN A 26 -8.42 -4.37 -20.82
C ASN A 26 -9.25 -3.68 -19.73
N GLY A 27 -10.08 -4.46 -19.04
CA GLY A 27 -10.84 -4.02 -17.87
C GLY A 27 -10.01 -3.57 -16.68
N SER A 28 -8.71 -3.32 -16.81
CA SER A 28 -7.90 -2.57 -15.84
C SER A 28 -7.89 -1.07 -16.13
N ILE A 29 -8.13 -0.65 -17.38
CA ILE A 29 -8.02 0.75 -17.80
C ILE A 29 -9.01 1.69 -17.08
N TRP A 30 -10.13 1.17 -16.56
CA TRP A 30 -11.08 1.96 -15.77
C TRP A 30 -10.53 2.41 -14.40
N THR A 31 -9.46 1.77 -13.87
CA THR A 31 -8.85 2.16 -12.59
C THR A 31 -7.92 3.37 -12.72
N ILE A 32 -7.33 3.57 -13.90
CA ILE A 32 -6.31 4.60 -14.17
C ILE A 32 -6.76 6.02 -13.79
N PRO A 33 -7.96 6.50 -14.13
CA PRO A 33 -8.40 7.84 -13.73
C PRO A 33 -8.45 8.02 -12.21
N TYR A 34 -8.70 6.93 -11.46
CA TYR A 34 -8.72 6.96 -10.00
C TYR A 34 -7.31 6.96 -9.42
N GLU A 35 -6.41 6.16 -9.97
CA GLU A 35 -4.98 6.20 -9.62
C GLU A 35 -4.40 7.60 -9.83
N LEU A 36 -4.71 8.25 -10.96
CA LEU A 36 -4.26 9.61 -11.25
C LEU A 36 -4.77 10.62 -10.21
N LYS A 37 -6.04 10.50 -9.77
CA LYS A 37 -6.59 11.34 -8.70
C LYS A 37 -5.85 11.12 -7.38
N CYS A 38 -5.57 9.87 -7.03
CA CYS A 38 -4.79 9.53 -5.83
C CYS A 38 -3.41 10.17 -5.86
N TYR A 39 -2.68 10.08 -6.98
CA TYR A 39 -1.39 10.73 -7.15
C TYR A 39 -1.49 12.25 -7.05
N ALA A 40 -2.50 12.87 -7.67
CA ALA A 40 -2.72 14.31 -7.59
C ALA A 40 -2.99 14.77 -6.14
N VAL A 41 -3.81 14.03 -5.39
CA VAL A 41 -4.09 14.30 -3.97
C VAL A 41 -2.82 14.19 -3.14
N ILE A 42 -2.03 13.12 -3.30
CA ILE A 42 -0.78 12.98 -2.54
C ILE A 42 0.25 14.03 -2.92
N ALA A 43 0.36 14.39 -4.20
CA ALA A 43 1.22 15.49 -4.64
C ALA A 43 0.80 16.82 -3.98
N ALA A 44 -0.50 17.13 -3.94
CA ALA A 44 -1.02 18.30 -3.27
C ALA A 44 -0.76 18.27 -1.74
N LEU A 45 -0.96 17.12 -1.09
CA LEU A 45 -0.68 16.94 0.34
C LEU A 45 0.82 17.04 0.65
N GLY A 46 1.67 16.59 -0.27
CA GLY A 46 3.12 16.74 -0.22
C GLY A 46 3.56 18.19 -0.31
N ILE A 47 3.00 18.95 -1.26
CA ILE A 47 3.26 20.40 -1.41
C ILE A 47 2.74 21.17 -0.18
N ALA A 48 1.58 20.80 0.35
CA ALA A 48 1.01 21.38 1.57
C ALA A 48 1.85 21.06 2.83
N GLY A 49 2.85 20.18 2.74
CA GLY A 49 3.73 19.82 3.85
C GLY A 49 3.08 18.89 4.87
N LEU A 50 1.93 18.28 4.55
CA LEU A 50 1.24 17.35 5.45
C LEU A 50 2.07 16.07 5.68
N THR A 51 2.95 15.73 4.73
CA THR A 51 3.93 14.64 4.85
C THR A 51 4.95 14.87 5.97
N LYS A 52 5.14 16.11 6.45
CA LYS A 52 6.02 16.41 7.60
C LYS A 52 5.37 16.07 8.94
N LYS A 53 4.06 15.87 8.99
CA LYS A 53 3.28 15.60 10.20
C LYS A 53 2.62 14.22 10.09
N PRO A 54 3.37 13.11 10.30
CA PRO A 54 2.86 11.75 10.11
C PRO A 54 1.57 11.48 10.90
N GLY A 55 1.46 11.99 12.13
CA GLY A 55 0.26 11.82 12.96
C GLY A 55 -1.00 12.50 12.42
N LEU A 56 -0.87 13.64 11.75
CA LEU A 56 -2.03 14.32 11.15
C LEU A 56 -2.50 13.58 9.90
N PHE A 57 -1.55 13.11 9.09
CA PHE A 57 -1.86 12.33 7.89
C PHE A 57 -2.51 10.97 8.24
N THR A 58 -1.98 10.25 9.24
CA THR A 58 -2.57 9.00 9.71
C THR A 58 -3.97 9.22 10.29
N SER A 59 -4.17 10.29 11.06
CA SER A 59 -5.51 10.66 11.57
C SER A 59 -6.49 10.94 10.44
N LEU A 60 -6.07 11.64 9.39
CA LEU A 60 -6.91 11.91 8.22
C LEU A 60 -7.24 10.63 7.45
N ALA A 61 -6.29 9.70 7.30
CA ALA A 61 -6.52 8.40 6.68
C ALA A 61 -7.51 7.53 7.49
N ILE A 62 -7.39 7.51 8.82
CA ILE A 62 -8.33 6.83 9.71
C ILE A 62 -9.72 7.47 9.64
N LEU A 63 -9.79 8.80 9.62
CA LEU A 63 -11.06 9.52 9.49
C LEU A 63 -11.74 9.21 8.16
N ALA A 64 -10.98 9.18 7.07
CA ALA A 64 -11.48 8.77 5.76
C ALA A 64 -12.00 7.33 5.79
N MET A 65 -11.25 6.40 6.39
CA MET A 65 -11.67 5.00 6.58
C MET A 65 -13.01 4.92 7.30
N LEU A 66 -13.14 5.57 8.46
CA LEU A 66 -14.37 5.57 9.25
C LEU A 66 -15.54 6.20 8.48
N ALA A 67 -15.30 7.28 7.74
CA ALA A 67 -16.32 7.93 6.91
C ALA A 67 -16.82 7.02 5.77
N PHE A 68 -15.93 6.29 5.11
CA PHE A 68 -16.30 5.32 4.07
C PHE A 68 -17.01 4.09 4.67
N SER A 69 -16.56 3.59 5.81
CA SER A 69 -17.22 2.50 6.53
C SER A 69 -18.65 2.88 6.97
N ALA A 70 -18.84 4.09 7.51
CA ALA A 70 -20.17 4.58 7.91
C ALA A 70 -21.13 4.74 6.72
N LYS A 71 -20.60 5.20 5.57
CA LYS A 71 -21.38 5.24 4.32
C LYS A 71 -21.71 3.86 3.77
N GLY A 72 -20.78 2.90 3.88
CA GLY A 72 -20.99 1.51 3.45
C GLY A 72 -22.11 0.81 4.23
N VAL A 73 -22.27 1.12 5.52
CA VAL A 73 -23.36 0.59 6.36
C VAL A 73 -24.72 1.21 6.00
N THR A 74 -24.75 2.50 5.64
CA THR A 74 -26.00 3.23 5.37
C THR A 74 -26.48 3.12 3.92
N SER A 75 -25.60 2.79 2.99
CA SER A 75 -25.93 2.57 1.58
C SER A 75 -25.08 1.41 1.05
N PRO A 76 -25.53 0.16 1.19
CA PRO A 76 -24.83 -0.99 0.65
C PRO A 76 -24.83 -0.90 -0.90
N SER A 77 -23.75 -0.36 -1.46
CA SER A 77 -23.51 -0.42 -2.90
C SER A 77 -22.93 -1.79 -3.22
N TYR A 78 -23.66 -2.57 -4.03
CA TYR A 78 -23.16 -3.81 -4.62
C TYR A 78 -22.29 -3.46 -5.83
N GLY A 79 -21.04 -3.08 -5.57
CA GLY A 79 -20.05 -2.75 -6.60
C GLY A 79 -18.77 -2.22 -5.98
N VAL A 80 -17.65 -2.36 -6.69
CA VAL A 80 -16.33 -1.86 -6.25
C VAL A 80 -16.46 -0.36 -5.98
N SER A 81 -16.44 0.01 -4.71
CA SER A 81 -16.66 1.39 -4.31
C SER A 81 -15.36 2.15 -4.48
N HIS A 82 -15.45 3.37 -5.02
CA HIS A 82 -14.31 4.26 -5.22
C HIS A 82 -13.37 4.37 -4.01
N GLY A 83 -13.91 4.24 -2.79
CA GLY A 83 -13.13 4.28 -1.54
C GLY A 83 -12.18 3.09 -1.34
N GLU A 84 -12.50 1.92 -1.88
CA GLU A 84 -11.71 0.69 -1.70
C GLU A 84 -10.34 0.77 -2.37
N MET A 85 -10.20 1.60 -3.41
CA MET A 85 -8.91 1.84 -4.08
C MET A 85 -8.10 2.97 -3.41
N ILE A 86 -8.79 3.98 -2.87
CA ILE A 86 -8.16 5.17 -2.32
C ILE A 86 -7.57 4.88 -0.92
N LEU A 87 -8.28 4.11 -0.10
CA LEU A 87 -7.85 3.78 1.27
C LEU A 87 -6.52 3.04 1.36
N PRO A 88 -6.27 1.93 0.64
CA PRO A 88 -4.98 1.24 0.70
C PRO A 88 -3.83 2.13 0.24
N PHE A 89 -4.07 3.05 -0.71
CA PHE A 89 -3.08 4.02 -1.14
C PHE A 89 -2.74 5.03 -0.04
N MET A 90 -3.76 5.57 0.64
CA MET A 90 -3.55 6.47 1.79
C MET A 90 -2.83 5.76 2.94
N PHE A 91 -3.26 4.55 3.31
CA PHE A 91 -2.62 3.79 4.40
C PHE A 91 -1.20 3.37 4.05
N GLY A 92 -0.90 3.03 2.79
CA GLY A 92 0.46 2.78 2.33
C GLY A 92 1.38 3.97 2.60
N VAL A 93 0.96 5.18 2.24
CA VAL A 93 1.74 6.40 2.54
C VAL A 93 1.78 6.70 4.04
N ALA A 94 0.69 6.49 4.77
CA ALA A 94 0.65 6.68 6.21
C ALA A 94 1.69 5.80 6.92
N ILE A 95 1.74 4.50 6.59
CA ILE A 95 2.72 3.55 7.14
C ILE A 95 4.13 3.92 6.70
N TYR A 96 4.33 4.35 5.45
CA TYR A 96 5.62 4.83 4.97
C TYR A 96 6.16 6.01 5.81
N LEU A 97 5.29 6.95 6.19
CA LEU A 97 5.66 8.09 7.03
C LEU A 97 5.99 7.68 8.47
N VAL A 98 5.33 6.66 9.03
CA VAL A 98 5.60 6.15 10.39
C VAL A 98 6.59 4.98 10.42
N ARG A 99 7.23 4.65 9.29
CA ARG A 99 8.08 3.45 9.14
C ARG A 99 9.19 3.34 10.18
N ASN A 100 9.73 4.46 10.66
CA ASN A 100 10.84 4.48 11.62
C ASN A 100 10.43 3.97 13.01
N MET A 101 9.12 3.97 13.30
CA MET A 101 8.56 3.52 14.58
C MET A 101 7.98 2.11 14.50
N LEU A 102 7.95 1.48 13.32
CA LEU A 102 7.29 0.19 13.12
C LEU A 102 8.21 -0.97 13.55
N PRO A 103 7.84 -1.76 14.56
CA PRO A 103 8.57 -2.99 14.88
C PRO A 103 8.28 -4.06 13.83
N PHE A 104 9.35 -4.65 13.27
CA PHE A 104 9.27 -5.84 12.41
C PHE A 104 9.21 -7.09 13.29
N SER A 105 8.00 -7.52 13.65
CA SER A 105 7.78 -8.80 14.35
C SER A 105 6.91 -9.74 13.52
N LEU A 106 7.29 -11.02 13.50
CA LEU A 106 6.54 -12.05 12.76
C LEU A 106 5.14 -12.24 13.36
N ALA A 107 4.99 -12.03 14.67
CA ALA A 107 3.70 -12.07 15.35
C ALA A 107 2.73 -11.00 14.81
N LEU A 108 3.19 -9.76 14.63
CA LEU A 108 2.36 -8.68 14.05
C LEU A 108 2.00 -8.97 12.60
N PHE A 109 2.91 -9.59 11.84
CA PHE A 109 2.61 -10.01 10.47
C PHE A 109 1.50 -11.07 10.44
N VAL A 110 1.64 -12.14 11.22
CA VAL A 110 0.63 -13.21 11.28
C VAL A 110 -0.71 -12.64 11.74
N LEU A 111 -0.72 -11.79 12.77
CA LEU A 111 -1.94 -11.15 13.27
C LEU A 111 -2.60 -10.25 12.19
N SER A 112 -1.83 -9.43 11.49
CA SER A 112 -2.37 -8.55 10.45
C SER A 112 -2.89 -9.36 9.27
N PHE A 113 -2.18 -10.42 8.89
CA PHE A 113 -2.57 -11.30 7.79
C PHE A 113 -3.85 -12.09 8.12
N THR A 114 -3.94 -12.67 9.31
CA THR A 114 -5.16 -13.38 9.74
C THR A 114 -6.34 -12.43 9.84
N LEU A 115 -6.15 -11.24 10.38
CA LEU A 115 -7.20 -10.23 10.50
C LEU A 115 -7.68 -9.75 9.12
N SER A 116 -6.78 -9.62 8.14
CA SER A 116 -7.15 -9.35 6.75
C SER A 116 -8.03 -10.46 6.16
N LEU A 117 -7.69 -11.74 6.36
CA LEU A 117 -8.50 -12.86 5.87
C LEU A 117 -9.88 -12.94 6.52
N VAL A 118 -9.95 -12.65 7.83
CA VAL A 118 -11.22 -12.61 8.58
C VAL A 118 -12.10 -11.45 8.10
N LEU A 119 -11.52 -10.26 7.92
CA LEU A 119 -12.24 -9.08 7.42
C LEU A 119 -12.72 -9.30 5.98
N PHE A 120 -11.91 -9.92 5.13
CA PHE A 120 -12.30 -10.29 3.77
C PHE A 120 -13.46 -11.29 3.73
N SER A 121 -13.50 -12.21 4.70
CA SER A 121 -14.62 -13.16 4.85
C SER A 121 -15.91 -12.46 5.30
N CYS A 122 -15.81 -11.27 5.89
CA CYS A 122 -16.94 -10.45 6.31
C CYS A 122 -17.18 -9.31 5.33
N ASN A 123 -17.93 -9.57 4.26
CA ASN A 123 -18.21 -8.65 3.15
C ASN A 123 -18.75 -7.26 3.56
N SER A 124 -19.25 -7.10 4.80
CA SER A 124 -19.75 -5.81 5.31
C SER A 124 -18.65 -4.84 5.78
N MET A 125 -17.39 -5.29 5.89
CA MET A 125 -16.29 -4.53 6.50
C MET A 125 -15.07 -4.37 5.60
N SER A 126 -15.24 -4.44 4.27
CA SER A 126 -14.15 -4.36 3.29
C SER A 126 -13.23 -3.14 3.49
N TYR A 127 -13.76 -1.98 3.88
CA TYR A 127 -12.95 -0.77 4.11
C TYR A 127 -11.96 -0.88 5.30
N LEU A 128 -12.19 -1.76 6.27
CA LEU A 128 -11.31 -1.94 7.43
C LEU A 128 -10.06 -2.78 7.12
N GLU A 129 -10.02 -3.46 5.97
CA GLU A 129 -8.90 -4.34 5.62
C GLU A 129 -7.64 -3.56 5.22
N ALA A 130 -7.80 -2.33 4.71
CA ALA A 130 -6.75 -1.51 4.13
C ALA A 130 -5.48 -1.37 4.99
N PRO A 131 -5.54 -1.02 6.30
CA PRO A 131 -4.34 -0.93 7.13
C PRO A 131 -3.63 -2.28 7.34
N PHE A 132 -4.38 -3.38 7.42
CA PHE A 132 -3.82 -4.72 7.67
C PHE A 132 -3.11 -5.26 6.45
N VAL A 133 -3.74 -5.13 5.27
CA VAL A 133 -3.13 -5.49 3.99
C VAL A 133 -1.87 -4.67 3.75
N ALA A 134 -1.93 -3.35 3.97
CA ALA A 134 -0.77 -2.47 3.79
C ALA A 134 0.40 -2.85 4.72
N TYR A 135 0.12 -3.24 5.97
CA TYR A 135 1.16 -3.74 6.88
C TYR A 135 1.78 -5.05 6.39
N SER A 136 0.95 -6.02 5.97
CA SER A 136 1.44 -7.29 5.44
C SER A 136 2.32 -7.12 4.20
N THR A 137 1.96 -6.23 3.28
CA THR A 137 2.78 -5.92 2.09
C THR A 137 4.13 -5.32 2.48
N ILE A 138 4.16 -4.37 3.41
CA ILE A 138 5.40 -3.73 3.87
C ILE A 138 6.29 -4.71 4.63
N TYR A 139 5.71 -5.63 5.41
CA TYR A 139 6.48 -6.66 6.10
C TYR A 139 7.17 -7.61 5.11
N ILE A 140 6.43 -8.10 4.11
CA ILE A 140 6.98 -9.00 3.08
C ILE A 140 8.09 -8.30 2.30
N TRP A 141 7.86 -7.06 1.89
CA TRP A 141 8.84 -6.28 1.17
C TRP A 141 10.08 -5.96 2.02
N GLY A 142 9.89 -5.55 3.28
CA GLY A 142 11.01 -5.34 4.21
C GLY A 142 11.82 -6.61 4.47
N TYR A 143 11.18 -7.78 4.45
CA TYR A 143 11.85 -9.06 4.62
C TYR A 143 12.66 -9.49 3.38
N SER A 144 12.19 -9.22 2.15
CA SER A 144 13.00 -9.46 0.95
C SER A 144 14.27 -8.61 0.98
N THR A 145 14.14 -7.30 1.23
CA THR A 145 15.28 -6.37 1.23
C THR A 145 16.32 -6.72 2.30
N GLN A 146 15.91 -7.28 3.44
CA GLN A 146 16.84 -7.79 4.46
C GLN A 146 17.65 -8.98 3.95
N ARG A 147 17.02 -9.91 3.22
CA ARG A 147 17.71 -11.07 2.63
C ARG A 147 18.71 -10.67 1.54
N GLU A 148 18.42 -9.66 0.74
CA GLU A 148 19.39 -9.10 -0.21
C GLU A 148 20.62 -8.51 0.51
N CYS A 149 20.42 -7.79 1.63
CA CYS A 149 21.52 -7.21 2.40
C CYS A 149 22.39 -8.27 3.09
N ASP A 150 21.76 -9.32 3.62
CA ASP A 150 22.47 -10.48 4.19
C ASP A 150 23.20 -11.29 3.09
N GLY A 151 22.72 -11.23 1.83
CA GLY A 151 23.35 -11.84 0.65
C GLY A 151 24.54 -11.05 0.08
N CYS A 152 24.51 -9.70 0.05
CA CYS A 152 25.69 -8.87 -0.27
C CYS A 152 26.76 -8.97 0.86
N ALA A 153 26.41 -9.42 2.07
CA ALA A 153 27.34 -9.68 3.16
C ALA A 153 28.06 -11.04 2.99
N VAL A 154 29.04 -11.09 2.09
CA VAL A 154 30.02 -12.20 1.97
C VAL A 154 30.71 -12.44 3.35
N PRO A 155 31.01 -13.70 3.74
CA PRO A 155 31.51 -14.03 5.06
C PRO A 155 32.86 -13.38 5.32
N ILE A 156 32.88 -12.30 6.10
CA ILE A 156 34.08 -11.92 6.83
C ILE A 156 34.23 -12.92 7.98
N ILE A 157 35.07 -13.91 7.69
CA ILE A 157 35.66 -14.91 8.57
C ILE A 157 35.96 -14.29 9.95
N HIS A 158 35.41 -14.92 10.99
CA HIS A 158 35.81 -14.86 12.40
C HIS A 158 35.98 -13.47 13.04
N THR A 159 34.96 -12.99 13.78
CA THR A 159 35.22 -12.53 15.15
C THR A 159 33.97 -12.61 16.03
N VAL A 160 34.10 -13.46 17.05
CA VAL A 160 33.45 -13.50 18.36
C VAL A 160 32.84 -12.17 18.82
N SER A 161 31.55 -12.21 19.22
CA SER A 161 31.02 -11.69 20.50
C SER A 161 29.60 -11.14 20.39
N THR A 162 28.70 -11.81 21.09
CA THR A 162 27.60 -11.25 21.89
C THR A 162 27.58 -9.72 22.02
N PHE A 163 26.65 -9.02 21.36
CA PHE A 163 26.22 -7.68 21.81
C PHE A 163 24.77 -7.40 21.38
N THR A 164 23.86 -7.66 22.33
CA THR A 164 22.62 -6.95 22.66
C THR A 164 21.68 -6.47 21.54
N ALA A 165 20.43 -6.94 21.64
CA ALA A 165 19.25 -6.70 20.79
C ALA A 165 18.86 -5.22 20.52
N SER A 166 19.60 -4.24 21.03
CA SER A 166 19.38 -2.80 20.83
C SER A 166 20.04 -2.27 19.54
N HIS A 167 21.13 -2.89 19.08
CA HIS A 167 21.90 -2.41 17.92
C HIS A 167 21.37 -2.88 16.56
N SER A 168 20.45 -3.87 16.56
CA SER A 168 19.88 -4.46 15.34
C SER A 168 18.97 -3.49 14.59
N ASN A 169 18.30 -2.58 15.31
CA ASN A 169 17.35 -1.64 14.72
C ASN A 169 18.07 -0.54 13.90
N ARG A 170 19.29 -0.14 14.34
CA ARG A 170 20.09 0.93 13.71
C ARG A 170 20.88 0.47 12.48
N ARG A 171 21.32 -0.79 12.42
CA ARG A 171 21.90 -1.37 11.18
C ARG A 171 20.84 -1.60 10.11
N ARG A 172 19.61 -1.94 10.51
CA ARG A 172 18.48 -2.21 9.61
C ARG A 172 17.89 -0.95 8.98
N SER A 173 17.84 0.18 9.71
CA SER A 173 17.43 1.47 9.12
C SER A 173 18.38 1.91 8.00
N ASN A 174 19.67 1.66 8.14
CA ASN A 174 20.68 2.02 7.13
C ASN A 174 20.62 1.11 5.90
N CYS A 175 20.33 -0.19 6.04
CA CYS A 175 20.13 -1.10 4.90
C CYS A 175 18.88 -0.75 4.09
N PHE A 176 17.80 -0.33 4.75
CA PHE A 176 16.59 0.13 4.08
C PHE A 176 16.79 1.45 3.31
N GLN A 177 17.70 2.31 3.78
CA GLN A 177 18.15 3.48 3.03
C GLN A 177 19.14 3.12 1.91
N ALA A 178 20.01 2.13 2.11
CA ALA A 178 21.01 1.69 1.13
C ALA A 178 20.43 0.85 -0.02
N GLY A 179 19.31 0.14 0.19
CA GLY A 179 18.58 -0.54 -0.89
C GLY A 179 18.01 0.42 -1.96
N ALA A 180 17.98 1.73 -1.69
CA ALA A 180 17.66 2.77 -2.67
C ALA A 180 18.87 3.24 -3.50
N SER A 181 20.10 2.92 -3.08
CA SER A 181 21.35 3.34 -3.75
C SER A 181 22.07 2.22 -4.51
N GLY A 182 21.55 0.99 -4.48
CA GLY A 182 22.19 -0.18 -5.09
C GLY A 182 23.44 -0.64 -4.31
N CYS A 183 23.64 -1.97 -4.23
CA CYS A 183 25.00 -2.47 -4.37
C CYS A 183 25.44 -2.05 -5.81
#